data_AF-A0A0J1BHL8-F1
#
_entry.id   AF-A0A0J1BHL8-F1
#
_cell.length_a   1.000
_cell.length_b   1.000
_cell.length_c   1.000
_cell.angle_alpha   90.00
_cell.angle_beta   90.00
_cell.angle_gamma   90.00
#
_symmetry.space_group_name_H-M   'P 1'
#
loop_
_entity.id
_entity.type
_entity.pdbx_description
1 polymer ?
#
loop_
_entity_poly.entity_id
_entity_poly.type
_entity_poly.pdbx_seq_one_letter_code
_entity_poly.pdbx_strand_id
1 'polypeptide(L)'
;MKLSPELEAMLSELATLCCDALEPSQTLNHARVESLCQNLSTSGWKRHSRNSPPLSVVLKDRAKEQRPEITIHRGGELDAVVGKIQSVYDDVSRMQASSDEESPAGTAMPPRTSLS
;
A
#
# COMPACT_ATOMS: atom_id res chain seq x y z
N MET A 1 14.62 -0.49 11.41
CA MET A 1 13.38 -1.26 11.68
C MET A 1 13.58 -2.65 11.11
N LYS A 2 13.26 -3.71 11.85
CA LYS A 2 13.27 -5.07 11.31
C LYS A 2 11.88 -5.35 10.78
N LEU A 3 11.75 -5.47 9.45
CA LEU A 3 10.49 -5.84 8.81
C LEU A 3 10.20 -7.31 9.11
N SER A 4 8.91 -7.66 9.22
CA SER A 4 8.53 -9.06 9.25
C SER A 4 8.88 -9.71 7.91
N PRO A 5 9.22 -11.01 7.88
CA PRO A 5 9.54 -11.70 6.63
C PRO A 5 8.40 -11.62 5.61
N GLU A 6 7.16 -11.53 6.08
CA GLU A 6 5.96 -11.35 5.26
C GLU A 6 5.90 -9.96 4.62
N LEU A 7 6.16 -8.89 5.38
CA LEU A 7 6.24 -7.53 4.83
C LEU A 7 7.39 -7.40 3.82
N GLU A 8 8.55 -8.01 4.12
CA GLU A 8 9.68 -8.07 3.19
C GLU A 8 9.31 -8.76 1.87
N ALA A 9 8.62 -9.90 1.94
CA ALA A 9 8.18 -10.64 0.77
C ALA A 9 7.22 -9.80 -0.10
N MET A 10 6.24 -9.13 0.52
CA MET A 10 5.30 -8.27 -0.20
C MET A 10 5.98 -7.06 -0.87
N LEU A 11 6.93 -6.42 -0.18
CA LEU A 11 7.71 -5.31 -0.75
C LEU A 11 8.61 -5.77 -1.88
N SER A 12 9.21 -6.95 -1.75
CA SER A 12 10.01 -7.56 -2.81
C SER A 12 9.16 -7.87 -4.03
N GLU A 13 7.97 -8.42 -3.83
CA GLU A 13 7.05 -8.76 -4.92
C GLU A 13 6.54 -7.51 -5.64
N LEU A 14 6.17 -6.45 -4.90
CA LEU A 14 5.83 -5.16 -5.50
C LEU A 14 7.00 -4.57 -6.30
N ALA A 15 8.24 -4.66 -5.80
CA ALA A 15 9.41 -4.19 -6.53
C ALA A 15 9.65 -5.01 -7.82
N THR A 16 9.42 -6.32 -7.79
CA THR A 16 9.46 -7.16 -8.99
C THR A 16 8.40 -6.73 -10.00
N LEU A 17 7.15 -6.48 -9.56
CA LEU A 17 6.10 -5.96 -10.44
C LEU A 17 6.45 -4.58 -11.03
N CYS A 18 7.16 -3.73 -10.29
CA CYS A 18 7.71 -2.49 -10.83
C CYS A 18 8.70 -2.77 -11.96
N CYS A 19 9.67 -3.66 -11.74
CA CYS A 19 10.68 -4.01 -12.73
C CYS A 19 10.07 -4.65 -13.98
N ASP A 20 9.12 -5.55 -13.80
CA ASP A 20 8.38 -6.22 -14.87
C ASP A 20 7.59 -5.20 -15.70
N ALA A 21 6.94 -4.21 -15.07
CA ALA A 21 6.25 -3.14 -15.78
C ALA A 21 7.16 -2.19 -16.58
N LEU A 22 8.49 -2.25 -16.38
CA LEU A 22 9.47 -1.51 -17.19
C LEU A 22 9.89 -2.29 -18.44
N GLU A 23 9.52 -3.57 -18.56
CA GLU A 23 9.78 -4.33 -19.77
C GLU A 23 8.77 -3.97 -20.86
N PRO A 24 9.20 -3.76 -22.12
CA PRO A 24 8.33 -3.29 -23.20
C PRO A 24 7.19 -4.25 -23.55
N SER A 25 7.27 -5.50 -23.11
CA SER A 25 6.28 -6.56 -23.36
C SER A 25 5.36 -6.82 -22.16
N GLN A 26 5.58 -6.16 -21.03
CA GLN A 26 4.83 -6.42 -19.80
C GLN A 26 4.08 -5.19 -19.33
N THR A 27 2.87 -5.43 -18.85
CA THR A 27 1.99 -4.41 -18.27
C THR A 27 1.89 -4.64 -16.77
N LEU A 28 1.82 -3.54 -16.01
CA LEU A 28 1.58 -3.60 -14.57
C LEU A 28 0.29 -4.38 -14.28
N ASN A 29 0.40 -5.46 -13.50
CA ASN A 29 -0.77 -6.22 -13.07
C ASN A 29 -1.49 -5.49 -11.93
N HIS A 30 -2.47 -4.66 -12.28
CA HIS A 30 -3.20 -3.82 -11.35
C HIS A 30 -3.92 -4.62 -10.24
N ALA A 31 -4.53 -5.76 -10.57
CA ALA A 31 -5.22 -6.60 -9.58
C ALA A 31 -4.25 -7.18 -8.54
N ARG A 32 -3.04 -7.57 -8.98
CA ARG A 32 -2.00 -8.07 -8.07
C ARG A 32 -1.45 -6.96 -7.19
N VAL A 33 -1.20 -5.78 -7.76
CA VAL A 33 -0.78 -4.58 -7.02
C VAL A 33 -1.79 -4.23 -5.95
N GLU A 34 -3.08 -4.16 -6.28
CA GLU A 34 -4.14 -3.82 -5.32
C GLU A 34 -4.20 -4.83 -4.17
N SER A 35 -4.17 -6.14 -4.48
CA SER A 35 -4.15 -7.19 -3.47
C SER A 35 -2.94 -7.08 -2.52
N LEU A 36 -1.74 -6.83 -3.06
CA LEU A 36 -0.54 -6.62 -2.25
C LEU A 36 -0.62 -5.35 -1.40
N CYS A 37 -1.16 -4.26 -1.93
CA CYS A 37 -1.38 -3.02 -1.20
C CYS A 37 -2.38 -3.19 -0.04
N GLN A 38 -3.45 -3.96 -0.24
CA GLN A 38 -4.41 -4.32 0.81
C GLN A 38 -3.75 -5.13 1.93
N ASN A 39 -2.96 -6.14 1.56
CA ASN A 39 -2.23 -6.94 2.54
C ASN A 39 -1.17 -6.10 3.28
N LEU A 40 -0.42 -5.24 2.59
CA LEU A 40 0.54 -4.32 3.22
C LEU A 40 -0.12 -3.39 4.24
N SER A 41 -1.29 -2.84 3.90
CA SER A 41 -2.07 -1.97 4.79
C SER A 41 -2.52 -2.74 6.04
N THR A 42 -3.02 -3.95 5.86
CA THR A 42 -3.54 -4.81 6.95
C THR A 42 -2.42 -5.35 7.85
N SER A 43 -1.30 -5.76 7.27
CA SER A 43 -0.14 -6.31 7.98
C SER A 43 0.69 -5.23 8.70
N GLY A 44 0.21 -3.98 8.75
CA GLY A 44 0.74 -2.93 9.60
C GLY A 44 1.95 -2.19 9.03
N TRP A 45 2.12 -2.15 7.69
CA TRP A 45 3.04 -1.18 7.09
C TRP A 45 2.55 0.24 7.44
N LYS A 46 3.21 0.87 8.41
CA LYS A 46 2.78 2.17 8.92
C LYS A 46 3.08 3.24 7.88
N ARG A 47 2.06 3.53 7.07
CA ARG A 47 1.95 4.60 6.06
C ARG A 47 2.50 5.95 6.55
N HIS A 48 2.52 6.16 7.87
CA HIS A 48 2.90 7.43 8.52
C HIS A 48 3.71 7.25 9.81
N SER A 49 4.56 6.23 9.93
CA SER A 49 5.60 6.35 10.96
C SER A 49 6.42 7.60 10.60
N ARG A 50 6.56 8.56 11.53
CA ARG A 50 7.19 9.88 11.29
C ARG A 50 8.60 9.79 10.68
N ASN A 51 9.21 8.61 10.73
CA ASN A 51 10.53 8.27 10.22
C ASN A 51 10.54 7.27 9.05
N SER A 52 9.39 6.82 8.54
CA SER A 52 9.34 5.85 7.44
C SER A 52 9.18 6.56 6.09
N PRO A 53 10.01 6.24 5.09
CA PRO A 53 9.86 6.79 3.75
C PRO A 53 8.54 6.33 3.09
N PRO A 54 8.02 7.08 2.11
CA PRO A 54 6.88 6.66 1.30
C PRO A 54 7.10 5.30 0.64
N LEU A 55 6.02 4.55 0.38
CA LEU A 55 6.10 3.25 -0.29
C LEU A 55 6.77 3.39 -1.67
N SER A 56 6.47 4.47 -2.41
CA SER A 56 7.11 4.75 -3.70
C SER A 56 8.65 4.83 -3.61
N VAL A 57 9.19 5.44 -2.55
CA VAL A 57 10.64 5.56 -2.34
C VAL A 57 11.24 4.19 -2.04
N VAL A 58 10.62 3.42 -1.16
CA VAL A 58 11.07 2.06 -0.81
C VAL A 58 11.07 1.15 -2.04
N LEU A 59 10.01 1.21 -2.85
CA LEU A 59 9.92 0.41 -4.07
C LEU A 59 10.94 0.86 -5.13
N LYS A 60 11.18 2.17 -5.25
CA LYS A 60 12.18 2.71 -6.18
C LYS A 60 13.59 2.24 -5.82
N ASP A 61 13.96 2.30 -4.54
CA ASP A 61 15.28 1.86 -4.09
C ASP A 61 15.45 0.34 -4.27
N ARG A 62 14.43 -0.45 -3.92
CA ARG A 62 14.45 -1.91 -4.14
C ARG A 62 14.50 -2.28 -5.61
N ALA A 63 13.77 -1.60 -6.48
CA ALA A 63 13.81 -1.84 -7.91
C ALA A 63 15.20 -1.55 -8.50
N LYS A 64 15.87 -0.49 -8.01
CA LYS A 64 17.25 -0.16 -8.40
C LYS A 64 18.25 -1.20 -7.91
N GLU A 65 18.06 -1.74 -6.71
CA GLU A 65 18.91 -2.81 -6.17
C GLU A 65 18.70 -4.14 -6.92
N GLN A 66 17.46 -4.47 -7.29
CA GLN A 66 17.12 -5.71 -8.01
C GLN A 66 17.55 -5.68 -9.48
N ARG A 67 17.27 -4.59 -10.21
CA ARG A 67 17.57 -4.45 -11.64
C ARG A 67 18.12 -3.05 -11.94
N PRO A 68 19.38 -2.75 -11.58
CA PRO A 68 19.98 -1.43 -11.79
C PRO A 68 20.00 -1.04 -13.28
N GLU A 69 20.23 -2.01 -14.16
CA GLU A 69 20.38 -1.80 -15.60
C GLU A 69 19.10 -1.23 -16.24
N ILE A 70 17.94 -1.79 -15.89
CA ILE A 70 16.64 -1.35 -16.42
C ILE A 70 16.25 0.00 -15.81
N THR A 71 16.50 0.18 -14.52
CA THR A 71 16.07 1.37 -13.77
C THR A 71 16.88 2.63 -14.07
N ILE A 72 18.15 2.51 -14.47
CA ILE A 72 18.99 3.66 -14.89
C ILE A 72 18.44 4.32 -16.16
N HIS A 73 18.04 3.51 -17.14
CA HIS A 73 17.57 4.02 -18.43
C HIS A 73 16.08 4.37 -18.44
N ARG A 74 15.29 3.80 -17.52
CA ARG A 74 13.84 3.98 -17.43
C ARG A 74 13.39 4.65 -16.13
N GLY A 75 14.22 5.52 -15.55
CA GLY A 75 13.95 6.18 -14.27
C GLY A 75 12.61 6.92 -14.24
N GLY A 76 12.22 7.61 -15.33
CA GLY A 76 10.94 8.31 -15.41
C GLY A 76 9.72 7.38 -15.47
N GLU A 77 9.85 6.24 -16.17
CA GLU A 77 8.79 5.22 -16.20
C GLU A 77 8.67 4.54 -14.83
N LEU A 78 9.80 4.27 -14.17
CA LEU A 78 9.83 3.75 -12.82
C LEU A 78 9.10 4.69 -11.86
N ASP A 79 9.39 5.99 -11.93
CA ASP A 79 8.71 7.01 -11.12
C ASP A 79 7.19 7.02 -11.35
N ALA A 80 6.74 6.87 -12.60
CA ALA A 80 5.32 6.76 -12.91
C ALA A 80 4.69 5.49 -12.34
N VAL A 81 5.38 4.34 -12.43
CA VAL A 81 4.89 3.06 -11.91
C VAL A 81 4.80 3.08 -10.39
N VAL A 82 5.86 3.48 -9.68
CA VAL A 82 5.84 3.55 -8.22
C VAL A 82 4.87 4.60 -7.71
N GLY A 83 4.64 5.69 -8.46
CA GLY A 83 3.61 6.68 -8.17
C GLY A 83 2.19 6.10 -8.24
N LYS A 84 1.90 5.26 -9.24
CA LYS A 84 0.62 4.54 -9.34
C LYS A 84 0.41 3.59 -8.15
N ILE A 85 1.44 2.81 -7.79
CA ILE A 85 1.36 1.88 -6.66
C ILE A 85 1.15 2.63 -5.34
N GLN A 86 1.83 3.77 -5.15
CA GLN A 86 1.63 4.64 -3.99
C GLN A 86 0.18 5.14 -3.92
N SER A 87 -0.40 5.58 -5.04
CA SER A 87 -1.81 6.02 -5.07
C SER A 87 -2.76 4.89 -4.69
N VAL A 88 -2.57 3.68 -5.23
CA VAL A 88 -3.40 2.51 -4.89
C VAL A 88 -3.29 2.18 -3.41
N TYR A 89 -2.07 2.18 -2.87
CA TYR A 89 -1.83 1.98 -1.44
C TYR A 89 -2.53 3.05 -0.59
N ASP A 90 -2.43 4.31 -1.02
CA ASP A 90 -3.03 5.44 -0.34
C ASP A 90 -4.56 5.39 -0.29
N ASP A 91 -5.18 4.94 -1.38
CA ASP A 91 -6.64 4.76 -1.47
C ASP A 91 -7.09 3.61 -0.58
N VAL A 92 -6.45 2.45 -0.68
CA VAL A 92 -6.78 1.26 0.11
C VAL A 92 -6.62 1.52 1.60
N SER A 93 -5.51 2.11 2.03
CA SER A 93 -5.30 2.44 3.44
C SER A 93 -6.29 3.49 3.94
N ARG A 94 -6.78 4.40 3.09
CA ARG A 94 -7.80 5.38 3.48
C ARG A 94 -9.16 4.71 3.68
N MET A 95 -9.54 3.80 2.80
CA MET A 95 -10.81 3.07 2.91
C MET A 95 -10.87 2.21 4.18
N GLN A 96 -9.77 1.54 4.52
CA GLN A 96 -9.67 0.78 5.77
C GLN A 96 -9.82 1.68 7.00
N ALA A 97 -9.10 2.81 7.04
CA ALA A 97 -9.20 3.77 8.16
C ALA A 97 -10.62 4.38 8.30
N SER A 98 -11.35 4.52 7.19
CA SER A 98 -12.72 5.05 7.20
C SER A 98 -13.76 4.01 7.62
N SER A 99 -13.44 2.71 7.49
CA SER A 99 -14.35 1.60 7.86
C SER A 99 -14.34 1.31 9.37
N ASP A 100 -13.27 1.68 10.07
CA ASP A 100 -13.20 1.60 11.55
C ASP A 100 -14.08 2.66 12.25
N GLU A 101 -14.52 3.71 11.54
CA GLU A 101 -15.38 4.78 12.09
C GLU A 101 -16.88 4.53 11.93
N GLU A 102 -17.32 3.31 11.59
CA GLU A 102 -18.72 2.92 11.59
C GLU A 102 -19.00 1.81 12.62
N SER A 103 -18.83 2.15 13.91
CA SER A 103 -19.60 1.52 14.97
C SER A 103 -20.88 2.33 15.21
N PRO A 104 -22.07 1.85 14.78
CA PRO A 104 -23.32 2.44 15.18
C PRO A 104 -23.59 1.99 16.62
N ALA A 105 -23.07 2.73 17.61
CA ALA A 105 -23.58 2.66 18.96
C ALA A 105 -24.97 3.32 18.99
N GLY A 106 -25.95 2.63 18.39
CA GLY A 106 -27.34 2.79 18.71
C GLY A 106 -27.55 2.41 20.17
N THR A 107 -27.48 3.38 21.07
CA THR A 107 -28.15 3.30 22.38
C THR A 107 -28.68 4.69 22.72
N ALA A 108 -29.60 5.18 21.89
CA ALA A 108 -30.58 6.16 22.31
C ALA A 108 -31.81 5.39 22.82
N MET A 109 -31.73 4.85 24.05
CA MET A 109 -32.94 4.52 24.81
C MET A 109 -33.24 5.71 25.72
N PRO A 110 -34.27 6.52 25.47
CA PRO A 110 -34.81 7.39 26.51
C PRO A 110 -35.54 6.52 27.54
N PRO A 111 -35.37 6.75 28.85
CA PRO A 111 -36.17 6.04 29.84
C PRO A 111 -37.64 6.46 29.68
N ARG A 112 -38.48 5.52 29.24
CA ARG A 112 -39.93 5.68 29.28
C ARG A 112 -40.50 4.86 30.44
N THR A 113 -41.42 5.52 31.14
CA THR A 113 -42.39 5.05 32.16
C THR A 113 -41.82 4.70 33.55
N SER A 114 -42.45 5.12 34.65
CA SER A 114 -43.90 5.22 34.88
C SER A 114 -44.33 6.36 35.82
N LEU A 115 -45.37 7.07 35.40
CA LEU A 115 -46.34 7.76 36.24
C LEU A 115 -47.41 6.71 36.63
N SER A 116 -47.61 6.42 37.92
CA SER A 116 -48.86 6.02 38.58
C SER A 116 -48.60 5.82 40.07
#